data_AF-A0A285RGR8-F1
#
_entry.id   AF-A0A285RGR8-F1
#
_cell.length_a   1.000
_cell.length_b   1.000
_cell.length_c   1.000
_cell.angle_alpha   90.00
_cell.angle_beta   90.00
_cell.angle_gamma   90.00
#
_symmetry.space_group_name_H-M   'P 1'
#
loop_
_entity.id
_entity.type
_entity.pdbx_description
1 polymer ?
#
loop_
_entity_poly.entity_id
_entity_poly.type
_entity_poly.pdbx_seq_one_letter_code
_entity_poly.pdbx_strand_id
1 'polypeptide(L)' 'MAEIVNLNRFRKNAAKAEARAAADANAVKFGRTKAQKVLEEAQAEKARAVLDASKRERPDTEP' A
#
# COMPACT_ATOMS: atom_id res chain seq x y z
N MET A 1 7.45 -46.97 -10.31
CA MET A 1 8.33 -46.08 -9.52
C MET A 1 7.47 -44.98 -8.94
N ALA A 2 7.39 -44.85 -7.62
CA ALA A 2 6.64 -43.77 -6.99
C ALA A 2 7.55 -42.53 -6.90
N GLU A 3 7.12 -41.40 -7.42
CA GLU A 3 7.80 -40.13 -7.19
C GLU A 3 7.62 -39.72 -5.72
N ILE A 4 8.72 -39.65 -4.98
CA ILE A 4 8.72 -39.15 -3.59
C ILE A 4 8.69 -37.62 -3.66
N VAL A 5 7.49 -37.05 -3.69
CA VAL A 5 7.30 -35.60 -3.70
C VAL A 5 7.27 -35.04 -2.28
N ASN A 6 8.01 -33.94 -2.06
CA ASN A 6 8.01 -33.27 -0.77
C ASN A 6 6.73 -32.43 -0.59
N LEU A 7 5.81 -32.95 0.22
CA LEU A 7 4.50 -32.34 0.47
C LEU A 7 4.60 -30.95 1.13
N ASN A 8 5.65 -30.69 1.92
CA ASN A 8 5.86 -29.38 2.54
C ASN A 8 6.20 -28.31 1.49
N ARG A 9 6.98 -28.68 0.47
CA ARG A 9 7.34 -27.79 -0.64
C ARG A 9 6.10 -27.47 -1.48
N PHE A 10 5.26 -28.47 -1.73
CA PHE A 10 3.99 -28.31 -2.43
C PHE A 10 3.03 -27.38 -1.67
N ARG A 11 2.83 -27.62 -0.38
CA ARG A 11 2.01 -26.74 0.49
C ARG A 11 2.53 -25.30 0.53
N LYS A 12 3.86 -25.11 0.62
CA LYS A 12 4.46 -23.77 0.55
C LYS A 12 4.20 -23.07 -0.78
N ASN A 13 4.28 -23.82 -1.89
CA ASN A 13 4.01 -23.27 -3.21
C ASN A 13 2.53 -22.90 -3.38
N ALA A 14 1.62 -23.75 -2.91
CA ALA A 14 0.18 -23.46 -2.89
C ALA A 14 -0.13 -22.20 -2.06
N ALA A 15 0.40 -22.10 -0.84
CA ALA A 15 0.22 -20.92 0.01
C ALA A 15 0.77 -19.63 -0.64
N LYS A 16 1.91 -19.72 -1.34
CA LYS A 16 2.45 -18.58 -2.10
C LYS A 16 1.55 -18.19 -3.28
N ALA A 17 0.96 -19.16 -3.97
CA ALA A 17 0.04 -18.90 -5.08
C ALA A 17 -1.25 -18.24 -4.60
N GLU A 18 -1.84 -18.73 -3.50
CA GLU A 18 -3.02 -18.12 -2.88
C GLU A 18 -2.75 -16.69 -2.42
N ALA A 19 -1.60 -16.44 -1.77
CA ALA A 19 -1.21 -15.10 -1.35
C ALA A 19 -1.08 -14.13 -2.54
N ARG A 20 -0.59 -14.61 -3.68
CA ARG A 20 -0.47 -13.80 -4.90
C ARG A 20 -1.83 -13.51 -5.53
N ALA A 21 -2.70 -14.50 -5.63
CA ALA A 21 -4.07 -14.31 -6.11
C ALA A 21 -4.86 -13.33 -5.23
N ALA A 22 -4.71 -13.40 -3.91
CA ALA A 22 -5.31 -12.45 -2.98
C ALA A 22 -4.72 -11.03 -3.16
N ALA A 23 -3.41 -10.91 -3.41
CA ALA A 23 -2.78 -9.63 -3.70
C ALA A 23 -3.29 -9.02 -5.00
N ASP A 24 -3.46 -9.82 -6.05
CA ASP A 24 -4.00 -9.39 -7.35
C ASP A 24 -5.47 -8.97 -7.21
N ALA A 25 -6.28 -9.75 -6.50
CA ALA A 25 -7.67 -9.40 -6.20
C ALA A 25 -7.78 -8.10 -5.38
N ASN A 26 -6.87 -7.88 -4.42
CA ASN A 26 -6.80 -6.64 -3.66
C ASN A 26 -6.31 -5.47 -4.53
N ALA A 27 -5.39 -5.69 -5.47
CA ALA A 27 -4.94 -4.66 -6.41
C ALA A 27 -6.09 -4.19 -7.31
N VAL A 28 -6.91 -5.12 -7.80
CA VAL A 28 -8.11 -4.81 -8.59
C VAL A 28 -9.18 -4.13 -7.72
N LYS A 29 -9.47 -4.68 -6.53
CA LYS A 29 -10.55 -4.21 -5.65
C LYS A 29 -10.27 -2.84 -5.04
N PHE A 30 -9.02 -2.58 -4.66
CA PHE A 30 -8.66 -1.35 -3.98
C PHE A 30 -8.05 -0.30 -4.91
N GLY A 31 -7.74 -0.65 -6.18
CA GLY A 31 -7.30 0.26 -7.25
C GLY A 31 -5.98 1.00 -6.98
N ARG A 32 -5.51 0.99 -5.73
CA ARG A 32 -4.30 1.63 -5.22
C ARG A 32 -3.50 0.58 -4.47
N THR A 33 -2.35 0.24 -5.03
CA THR A 33 -1.35 -0.59 -4.37
C THR A 33 -0.78 0.13 -3.13
N LYS A 34 -0.18 -0.62 -2.19
CA LYS A 34 0.51 0.00 -1.04
C LYS A 34 1.53 1.06 -1.46
N ALA A 35 2.26 0.82 -2.55
CA ALA A 35 3.23 1.77 -3.09
C ALA A 35 2.54 3.07 -3.58
N GLN A 36 1.40 2.96 -4.25
CA GLN A 36 0.62 4.12 -4.68
C GLN A 36 0.03 4.90 -3.50
N LYS A 37 -0.44 4.21 -2.44
CA LYS A 37 -0.88 4.87 -1.21
C LYS A 37 0.24 5.67 -0.56
N VAL A 38 1.43 5.09 -0.43
CA VAL A 38 2.60 5.78 0.14
C VAL A 38 3.01 6.98 -0.70
N LEU A 39 2.97 6.86 -2.04
CA LEU A 39 3.25 7.99 -2.93
C LEU A 39 2.21 9.11 -2.80
N GLU A 40 0.92 8.76 -2.73
CA GLU A 40 -0.15 9.74 -2.52
C GLU A 40 -0.06 10.40 -1.13
N GLU A 41 0.23 9.64 -0.08
CA GLU A 41 0.45 10.16 1.28
C GLU A 41 1.63 11.13 1.29
N ALA A 42 2.76 10.77 0.69
CA ALA A 42 3.91 11.65 0.58
C ALA A 42 3.61 12.91 -0.26
N GLN A 43 2.80 12.80 -1.31
CA GLN A 43 2.35 13.97 -2.09
C GLN A 43 1.39 14.85 -1.29
N ALA A 44 0.48 14.26 -0.52
CA ALA A 44 -0.45 14.98 0.35
C ALA A 44 0.27 15.68 1.50
N GLU A 45 1.28 15.06 2.10
CA GLU A 45 2.13 15.66 3.13
C GLU A 45 2.94 16.83 2.56
N LYS A 46 3.53 16.68 1.37
CA LYS A 46 4.21 17.79 0.68
C LYS A 46 3.25 18.94 0.39
N ALA A 47 2.04 18.64 -0.10
CA ALA A 47 1.02 19.66 -0.34
C ALA A 47 0.62 20.39 0.95
N ARG A 48 0.44 19.66 2.06
CA ARG A 48 0.17 20.24 3.38
C ARG A 48 1.32 21.12 3.86
N ALA A 49 2.56 20.64 3.79
CA ALA A 49 3.73 21.40 4.19
C ALA A 49 3.90 22.67 3.35
N VAL A 50 3.63 22.61 2.04
CA VAL A 50 3.66 23.80 1.17
C VAL A 50 2.55 24.77 1.53
N LEU A 51 1.33 24.29 1.81
CA LEU A 51 0.22 25.13 2.25
C LEU A 51 0.52 25.78 3.61
N ASP A 52 1.08 25.03 4.56
CA ASP A 52 1.45 25.54 5.87
C ASP A 52 2.61 26.53 5.80
N ALA A 53 3.62 26.31 4.96
CA ALA A 53 4.68 27.29 4.70
C ALA A 53 4.16 28.54 3.97
N SER A 54 3.09 28.40 3.19
CA SER A 54 2.42 29.51 2.49
C SER A 54 1.39 30.22 3.37
N LYS A 55 1.02 29.67 4.53
CA LYS A 55 0.23 30.37 5.53
C LYS A 55 1.12 31.45 6.14
N ARG A 56 0.97 32.67 5.62
CA ARG A 56 1.37 33.87 6.35
C ARG A 56 0.51 33.93 7.61
N GLU A 57 1.13 34.03 8.78
CA GLU A 57 0.43 34.39 10.01
C GLU A 57 -0.35 35.67 9.74
N ARG A 58 -1.66 35.56 9.55
CA ARG A 58 -2.55 36.69 9.72
C ARG A 58 -2.78 36.80 11.23
N PRO A 59 -2.38 37.90 11.88
CA PRO A 59 -2.62 38.10 13.29
C PRO A 59 -4.06 38.55 13.47
N ASP A 60 -5.04 37.75 13.06
CA ASP A 60 -6.44 38.18 13.13
C ASP A 60 -7.32 36.95 13.32
N THR A 61 -7.66 36.64 14.57
CA THR A 61 -9.03 36.62 15.07
C THR A 61 -9.00 36.09 16.51
N GLU A 62 -8.81 36.99 17.46
CA GLU A 62 -9.35 36.88 18.83
C GLU A 62 -10.67 37.68 18.83
N PRO A 63 -11.72 37.10 19.43
CA PRO A 63 -12.49 37.86 20.43
C PRO A 63 -12.41 37.22 21.82
#